data_AF-A0A1V4XVX6-F1
#
_entry.id   AF-A0A1V4XVX6-F1
#
_cell.length_a   1.000
_cell.length_b   1.000
_cell.length_c   1.000
_cell.angle_alpha   90.00
_cell.angle_beta   90.00
_cell.angle_gamma   90.00
#
_symmetry.space_group_name_H-M   'P 1'
#
loop_
_entity.id
_entity.type
_entity.pdbx_description
1 polymer ?
#
loop_
_entity_poly.entity_id
_entity_poly.type
_entity_poly.pdbx_seq_one_letter_code
_entity_poly.pdbx_strand_id
1 'polypeptide(L)'
;MAKKSVLGIMVTNRVENAQQVQKILTEFGCSIKTRLGLHEVNENLCSTSGLLLLELFGDESACVELEKQLRAVPGLQVQKMIFET
;
A
#
# COMPACT_ATOMS: atom_id res chain seq x y z
N MET A 1 -16.33 -12.64 -14.07
CA MET A 1 -15.66 -11.37 -14.40
C MET A 1 -14.47 -11.26 -13.47
N ALA A 2 -13.27 -11.09 -14.00
CA ALA A 2 -12.09 -10.94 -13.18
C ALA A 2 -12.04 -9.49 -12.71
N LYS A 3 -11.82 -9.24 -11.42
CA LYS A 3 -11.65 -7.89 -10.89
C LYS A 3 -10.17 -7.67 -10.60
N LYS A 4 -9.60 -6.61 -11.15
CA LYS A 4 -8.26 -6.16 -10.78
C LYS A 4 -8.38 -5.00 -9.79
N SER A 5 -7.59 -5.04 -8.72
CA SER A 5 -7.57 -3.99 -7.70
C SER A 5 -6.17 -3.46 -7.49
N VAL A 6 -6.04 -2.15 -7.38
CA VAL A 6 -4.79 -1.47 -7.02
C VAL A 6 -5.02 -0.63 -5.78
N LEU A 7 -4.15 -0.79 -4.77
CA LEU A 7 -4.08 0.10 -3.62
C LEU A 7 -2.98 1.14 -3.83
N GLY A 8 -3.33 2.42 -3.68
CA GLY A 8 -2.39 3.52 -3.54
C GLY A 8 -2.25 3.89 -2.07
N ILE A 9 -1.02 3.92 -1.57
CA ILE A 9 -0.70 4.13 -0.16
C ILE A 9 0.29 5.28 -0.06
N MET A 10 -0.16 6.42 0.45
CA MET A 10 0.72 7.53 0.79
C MET A 10 1.19 7.37 2.23
N VAL A 11 2.50 7.27 2.41
CA VAL A 11 3.13 7.15 3.72
C VAL A 11 3.60 8.52 4.17
N THR A 12 3.06 9.03 5.27
CA THR A 12 3.60 10.20 5.97
C THR A 12 4.40 9.75 7.19
N ASN A 13 5.40 10.53 7.63
CA ASN A 13 6.30 10.17 8.73
C ASN A 13 6.94 8.77 8.55
N ARG A 14 7.61 8.55 7.40
CA ARG A 14 8.18 7.26 6.99
C ARG A 14 8.99 6.54 8.08
N VAL A 15 9.70 7.25 8.96
CA VAL A 15 10.58 6.65 9.97
C VAL A 15 9.80 5.81 10.99
N GLU A 16 8.64 6.28 11.45
CA GLU A 16 7.84 5.59 12.46
C GLU A 16 6.99 4.46 11.84
N ASN A 17 6.47 4.70 10.64
CA ASN A 17 5.51 3.80 10.00
C ASN A 17 6.14 2.69 9.14
N ALA A 18 7.42 2.82 8.76
CA ALA A 18 8.05 1.88 7.83
C ALA A 18 8.08 0.44 8.35
N GLN A 19 8.39 0.22 9.62
CA GLN A 19 8.46 -1.15 10.17
C GLN A 19 7.10 -1.83 10.21
N GLN A 20 6.07 -1.11 10.64
CA GLN A 20 4.71 -1.65 10.71
C GLN A 20 4.16 -1.96 9.31
N VAL A 21 4.33 -1.03 8.35
CA VAL A 21 3.95 -1.26 6.95
C VAL A 21 4.69 -2.46 6.38
N GLN A 22 6.01 -2.53 6.57
CA GLN A 22 6.80 -3.64 6.06
C GLN A 22 6.34 -4.99 6.62
N LYS A 23 6.01 -5.06 7.91
CA LYS A 23 5.48 -6.27 8.55
C LYS A 23 4.17 -6.72 7.88
N ILE A 24 3.23 -5.79 7.68
CA ILE A 24 1.95 -6.08 7.01
C ILE A 24 2.21 -6.58 5.58
N LEU A 25 3.04 -5.89 4.79
CA LEU A 25 3.32 -6.31 3.41
C LEU A 25 4.00 -7.69 3.33
N THR A 26 4.83 -8.05 4.32
CA THR A 26 5.44 -9.39 4.39
C THR A 26 4.42 -10.46 4.75
N GLU A 27 3.50 -10.19 5.68
CA GLU A 27 2.42 -11.10 6.07
C GLU A 27 1.48 -11.42 4.89
N PHE A 28 1.17 -10.41 4.08
CA PHE A 28 0.28 -10.52 2.92
C PHE A 28 0.99 -10.69 1.57
N GLY A 29 2.24 -11.17 1.57
CA GLY A 29 3.04 -11.27 0.35
C GLY A 29 2.39 -12.09 -0.78
N CYS A 30 1.62 -13.14 -0.44
CA CYS A 30 0.88 -13.94 -1.42
C CYS A 30 -0.33 -13.22 -2.02
N SER A 31 -0.82 -12.15 -1.38
CA SER A 31 -1.94 -11.33 -1.84
C SER A 31 -1.51 -10.14 -2.70
N ILE A 32 -0.20 -9.96 -2.91
CA ILE A 32 0.38 -8.81 -3.62
C ILE A 32 1.07 -9.33 -4.88
N LYS A 33 0.54 -8.93 -6.04
CA LYS A 33 1.12 -9.27 -7.34
C LYS A 33 2.27 -8.35 -7.72
N THR A 34 2.10 -7.06 -7.42
CA THR A 34 3.04 -6.00 -7.79
C THR A 34 3.19 -5.05 -6.61
N ARG A 35 4.43 -4.69 -6.27
CA ARG A 35 4.75 -3.69 -5.24
C ARG A 35 5.70 -2.65 -5.81
N LEU A 36 5.22 -1.43 -6.00
CA LEU A 36 6.00 -0.32 -6.54
C LEU A 36 6.12 0.81 -5.52
N GLY A 37 7.32 1.04 -5.01
CA GLY A 37 7.64 2.20 -4.16
C GLY A 37 8.13 3.37 -5.00
N LEU A 38 7.51 4.52 -4.83
CA LEU A 38 7.81 5.78 -5.50
C LEU A 38 8.30 6.78 -4.45
N HIS A 39 9.47 7.36 -4.69
CA HIS A 39 10.05 8.38 -3.82
C HIS A 39 9.61 9.77 -4.31
N GLU A 40 9.04 10.59 -3.44
CA GLU A 40 8.78 12.00 -3.76
C GLU A 40 10.06 12.80 -3.57
N VAL A 41 10.59 13.35 -4.65
CA VAL A 41 11.71 14.29 -4.60
C VAL A 41 11.11 15.70 -4.63
N ASN A 42 11.20 16.43 -3.52
CA ASN A 42 10.87 17.86 -3.48
C ASN A 42 12.17 18.66 -3.39
N GLU A 43 12.26 19.76 -4.13
CA GLU A 43 13.50 20.53 -4.34
C GLU A 43 14.07 21.16 -3.06
N ASN A 44 13.35 21.14 -1.92
CA ASN A 44 13.74 21.90 -0.73
C ASN A 44 13.66 21.21 0.63
N LEU A 45 13.25 19.95 0.76
CA LEU A 45 13.39 19.18 2.02
C LEU A 45 13.33 17.70 1.68
N CYS A 46 14.19 16.90 2.32
CA CYS A 46 14.16 15.44 2.24
C CYS A 46 12.73 14.96 2.55
N SER A 47 11.96 14.64 1.51
CA SER A 47 10.52 14.37 1.66
C SER A 47 10.36 13.14 2.54
N THR A 48 9.83 13.33 3.74
CA THR A 48 9.47 12.25 4.67
C THR A 48 8.24 11.46 4.22
N SER A 49 7.79 11.73 2.99
CA SER A 49 6.60 11.22 2.34
C SER A 49 6.99 10.31 1.16
N GLY A 50 6.22 9.26 0.93
CA GLY A 50 6.41 8.40 -0.23
C GLY A 50 5.11 7.73 -0.66
N LEU A 51 5.04 7.33 -1.92
CA LEU A 51 3.87 6.67 -2.50
C LEU A 51 4.20 5.19 -2.77
N LEU A 52 3.30 4.30 -2.37
CA LEU A 52 3.40 2.88 -2.61
C LEU A 52 2.16 2.42 -3.39
N LEU A 53 2.38 1.72 -4.50
CA LEU A 53 1.31 1.10 -5.28
C LEU A 53 1.38 -0.42 -5.14
N LEU A 54 0.25 -1.03 -4.80
CA LEU A 54 0.10 -2.48 -4.68
C LEU A 54 -0.97 -2.98 -5.66
N GLU A 55 -0.61 -3.88 -6.57
CA GLU A 55 -1.61 -4.66 -7.29
C GLU A 55 -1.96 -5.88 -6.45
N LEU A 56 -3.25 -6.06 -6.15
CA LEU A 56 -3.75 -7.17 -5.34
C LEU A 56 -4.06 -8.38 -6.20
N PHE A 57 -3.88 -9.58 -5.64
CA PHE A 57 -4.13 -10.85 -6.30
C PHE A 57 -4.48 -11.95 -5.30
N GLY A 58 -5.18 -12.99 -5.76
CA GLY A 58 -5.50 -14.16 -4.94
C GLY A 58 -6.81 -14.00 -4.17
N ASP A 59 -6.82 -14.50 -2.93
CA ASP A 59 -8.02 -14.55 -2.08
C ASP A 59 -8.55 -13.15 -1.75
N GLU A 60 -9.85 -12.93 -1.99
CA GLU A 60 -10.49 -11.63 -1.79
C GLU A 60 -10.53 -11.24 -0.30
N SER A 61 -10.73 -12.21 0.59
CA SER A 61 -10.78 -11.95 2.04
C SER A 61 -9.42 -11.48 2.55
N ALA A 62 -8.34 -12.11 2.09
CA ALA A 62 -6.98 -11.69 2.39
C ALA A 62 -6.67 -10.28 1.84
N CYS A 63 -7.15 -9.97 0.63
CA CYS A 63 -7.02 -8.63 0.04
C CYS A 63 -7.78 -7.56 0.85
N VAL A 64 -8.98 -7.88 1.34
CA VAL A 64 -9.78 -7.00 2.18
C VAL A 64 -9.13 -6.80 3.55
N GLU A 65 -8.59 -7.85 4.16
CA GLU A 65 -7.90 -7.74 5.45
C GLU A 65 -6.59 -6.96 5.32
N LEU A 66 -5.82 -7.16 4.25
CA LEU A 66 -4.65 -6.33 3.93
C LEU A 66 -5.02 -4.84 3.85
N GLU A 67 -6.06 -4.50 3.08
CA GLU A 67 -6.53 -3.12 2.94
C GLU A 67 -6.91 -2.52 4.31
N LYS A 68 -7.64 -3.30 5.14
CA LYS A 68 -8.08 -2.90 6.47
C LYS A 68 -6.90 -2.67 7.42
N GLN A 69 -5.92 -3.57 7.46
CA GLN A 69 -4.73 -3.41 8.30
C GLN A 69 -3.92 -2.18 7.90
N LEU A 70 -3.75 -1.92 6.60
CA LEU A 70 -3.08 -0.72 6.13
C LEU A 70 -3.84 0.56 6.50
N ARG A 71 -5.17 0.59 6.34
CA ARG A 71 -5.99 1.75 6.74
C ARG A 71 -5.94 2.04 8.25
N ALA A 72 -5.65 1.04 9.07
CA ALA A 72 -5.57 1.18 10.52
C ALA A 72 -4.22 1.77 11.00
N VAL A 73 -3.19 1.83 10.16
CA VAL A 73 -1.89 2.41 10.53
C VAL A 73 -1.98 3.94 10.50
N PRO A 74 -1.69 4.63 11.63
CA PRO A 74 -1.67 6.08 11.69
C PRO A 74 -0.69 6.69 10.67
N GLY A 75 -1.11 7.74 9.96
CA GLY A 75 -0.25 8.41 8.98
C GLY A 75 -0.17 7.74 7.60
N LEU A 76 -0.94 6.67 7.36
CA LEU A 76 -1.18 6.15 6.02
C LEU A 76 -2.46 6.72 5.42
N GLN A 77 -2.39 7.18 4.17
CA GLN A 77 -3.58 7.41 3.36
C GLN A 77 -3.70 6.29 2.33
N VAL A 78 -4.81 5.57 2.35
CA VAL A 78 -5.03 4.41 1.48
C VAL A 78 -6.21 4.69 0.54
N GLN A 79 -5.96 4.55 -0.75
CA GLN A 79 -6.93 4.67 -1.84
C GLN A 79 -6.99 3.37 -2.63
N LYS A 80 -8.16 3.04 -3.18
CA LYS A 80 -8.38 1.81 -3.95
C LYS A 80 -8.96 2.13 -5.32
N MET A 81 -8.36 1.55 -6.34
CA MET A 81 -8.86 1.57 -7.72
C MET A 81 -9.29 0.15 -8.10
N ILE A 82 -10.48 0.02 -8.68
CA ILE A 82 -11.04 -1.26 -9.13
C ILE A 82 -11.25 -1.19 -10.63
N PHE A 83 -10.81 -2.22 -11.33
CA PHE A 83 -10.97 -2.38 -12.78
C PHE A 83 -11.82 -3.63 -13.05
N GLU A 84 -12.80 -3.48 -13.92
CA GLU A 84 -13.61 -4.58 -14.44
C GLU A 84 -12.92 -5.18 -15.67
N THR A 85 -12.72 -6.50 -15.68
CA THR A 85 -12.12 -7.25 -16.80
C THR A 85 -12.91 -8.51 -17.13
#